data_AF-A0AAV2ZI35-F1
#
_entry.id   AF-A0AAV2ZI35-F1
#
_cell.length_a   1.000
_cell.length_b   1.000
_cell.length_c   1.000
_cell.angle_alpha   90.00
_cell.angle_beta   90.00
_cell.angle_gamma   90.00
#
_symmetry.space_group_name_H-M   'P 1'
#
loop_
_entity.id
_entity.type
_entity.pdbx_description
1 polymer ?
#
loop_
_entity_poly.entity_id
_entity_poly.type
_entity_poly.pdbx_seq_one_letter_code
_entity_poly.pdbx_strand_id
1 'polypeptide(L)'
;MLHEEVKRDPIERLLIPPVRFNPCERSDEDCRADFRFSQAHIQAIIVSLRLLAVIITRERTRAHVEEAMCVLLERLAFPCRWRMLTRRYKRSESGMSNMFNCLLALISRR
;
A
#
# COMPACT_ATOMS: atom_id res chain seq x y z
N MET A 1 -55.26 0.54 12.79
CA MET A 1 -54.11 0.66 11.86
C MET A 1 -52.87 0.79 12.72
N LEU A 2 -52.13 -0.32 12.88
CA LEU A 2 -50.94 -0.40 13.72
C LEU A 2 -49.74 0.09 12.92
N HIS A 3 -49.00 1.06 13.47
CA HIS A 3 -47.71 1.47 12.93
C HIS A 3 -46.70 0.33 13.16
N GLU A 4 -46.38 -0.43 12.12
CA GLU A 4 -45.21 -1.31 12.14
C GLU A 4 -43.95 -0.46 12.17
N GLU A 5 -43.26 -0.47 13.31
CA GLU A 5 -41.91 0.05 13.44
C GLU A 5 -40.96 -0.81 12.59
N VAL A 6 -40.51 -0.23 11.47
CA VAL A 6 -39.43 -0.80 10.66
C VAL A 6 -38.15 -0.77 11.50
N LYS A 7 -37.82 -1.89 12.14
CA LYS A 7 -36.51 -2.14 12.75
C LYS A 7 -35.46 -1.99 11.66
N ARG A 8 -34.72 -0.88 11.67
CA ARG A 8 -33.51 -0.74 10.87
C ARG A 8 -32.47 -1.68 11.46
N ASP A 9 -32.16 -2.74 10.72
CA ASP A 9 -31.00 -3.56 11.02
C ASP A 9 -29.75 -2.66 11.13
N PRO A 10 -28.87 -2.89 12.13
CA PRO A 10 -27.62 -2.16 12.20
C PRO A 10 -26.88 -2.42 10.90
N ILE A 11 -26.48 -1.34 10.21
CA ILE A 11 -25.69 -1.41 8.98
C ILE A 11 -24.43 -2.21 9.31
N GLU A 12 -24.46 -3.51 9.01
CA GLU A 12 -23.31 -4.37 9.06
C GLU A 12 -22.36 -3.79 8.01
N ARG A 13 -21.34 -3.06 8.47
CA ARG A 13 -20.33 -2.53 7.58
C ARG A 13 -19.76 -3.75 6.87
N LEU A 14 -20.12 -3.92 5.60
CA LEU A 14 -19.51 -4.90 4.70
C LEU A 14 -18.01 -4.81 4.94
N LEU A 15 -17.46 -5.82 5.61
CA LEU A 15 -16.04 -5.96 5.84
C LEU A 15 -15.44 -6.24 4.47
N ILE A 16 -15.20 -5.20 3.68
CA ILE A 16 -14.43 -5.33 2.45
C ILE A 16 -13.11 -5.95 2.88
N PRO A 17 -12.80 -7.18 2.45
CA PRO A 17 -11.53 -7.79 2.81
C PRO A 17 -10.46 -6.79 2.38
N PRO A 18 -9.48 -6.47 3.24
CA PRO A 18 -8.42 -5.60 2.82
C PRO A 18 -7.61 -6.36 1.78
N VAL A 19 -7.97 -6.23 0.50
CA VAL A 19 -7.17 -6.73 -0.62
C VAL A 19 -5.92 -5.87 -0.63
N ARG A 20 -4.82 -6.43 -0.13
CA ARG A 20 -3.54 -5.74 -0.02
C ARG A 20 -2.59 -6.34 -1.04
N PHE A 21 -1.80 -5.48 -1.67
CA PHE A 21 -0.69 -5.92 -2.49
C PHE A 21 0.30 -6.70 -1.62
N ASN A 22 0.60 -7.94 -2.02
CA ASN A 22 1.57 -8.78 -1.34
C ASN A 22 2.81 -8.96 -2.24
N PRO A 23 3.94 -8.32 -1.91
CA PRO A 23 5.18 -8.49 -2.67
C PRO A 23 5.66 -9.94 -2.71
N CYS A 24 5.31 -10.76 -1.72
CA CYS A 24 5.73 -12.16 -1.64
C CYS A 24 5.05 -13.08 -2.65
N GLU A 25 4.03 -12.61 -3.36
CA GLU A 25 3.34 -13.38 -4.42
C GLU A 25 3.98 -13.16 -5.80
N ARG A 26 5.02 -12.34 -5.91
CA ARG A 26 5.69 -12.02 -7.19
C ARG A 26 6.95 -12.85 -7.36
N SER A 27 7.26 -13.20 -8.62
CA SER A 27 8.55 -13.80 -8.95
C SER A 27 9.67 -12.79 -8.79
N ASP A 28 10.89 -13.31 -8.68
CA ASP A 28 12.08 -12.49 -8.50
C ASP A 28 12.42 -11.70 -9.78
N GLU A 29 12.13 -12.27 -10.96
CA GLU A 29 12.18 -11.59 -12.26
C GLU A 29 11.23 -10.39 -12.31
N ASP A 30 9.98 -10.58 -11.91
CA ASP A 30 8.96 -9.52 -11.87
C ASP A 30 9.38 -8.41 -10.91
N CYS A 31 9.90 -8.77 -9.73
CA CYS A 31 10.40 -7.80 -8.76
C CYS A 31 11.54 -6.96 -9.33
N ARG A 32 12.50 -7.59 -10.02
CA ARG A 32 13.60 -6.88 -10.68
C ARG A 32 13.11 -5.98 -11.82
N ALA A 33 12.13 -6.42 -12.60
CA ALA A 33 11.55 -5.64 -13.69
C ALA A 33 10.82 -4.39 -13.16
N ASP A 34 9.99 -4.55 -12.13
CA ASP A 34 9.15 -3.48 -11.59
C ASP A 34 9.89 -2.56 -10.61
N PHE A 35 10.71 -3.12 -9.72
CA PHE A 35 11.30 -2.41 -8.57
C PHE A 35 12.81 -2.24 -8.66
N ARG A 36 13.48 -2.88 -9.64
CA ARG A 36 14.96 -2.99 -9.74
C ARG A 36 15.63 -3.80 -8.61
N PHE A 37 14.83 -4.46 -7.78
CA PHE A 37 15.29 -5.25 -6.64
C PHE A 37 14.57 -6.61 -6.60
N SER A 38 15.25 -7.67 -6.15
CA SER A 38 14.60 -8.95 -5.83
C SER A 38 13.75 -8.81 -4.57
N GLN A 39 12.91 -9.81 -4.29
CA GLN A 39 12.11 -9.81 -3.05
C GLN A 39 13.02 -9.74 -1.81
N ALA A 40 14.12 -10.50 -1.81
CA ALA A 40 15.11 -10.50 -0.73
C ALA A 40 15.79 -9.13 -0.55
N HIS A 41 16.11 -8.44 -1.65
CA HIS A 41 16.69 -7.09 -1.57
C HIS A 41 15.69 -6.08 -0.99
N ILE A 42 14.41 -6.15 -1.37
CA ILE A 42 13.36 -5.26 -0.82
C ILE A 42 13.27 -5.43 0.70
N GLN A 43 13.24 -6.69 1.17
CA GLN A 43 13.23 -6.99 2.61
C GLN A 43 14.50 -6.48 3.31
N ALA A 44 15.67 -6.69 2.72
CA ALA A 44 16.93 -6.21 3.26
C ALA A 44 16.96 -4.67 3.38
N ILE A 45 16.41 -3.94 2.40
CA ILE A 45 16.29 -2.47 2.43
C ILE A 45 15.39 -2.04 3.59
N ILE A 46 14.22 -2.67 3.77
CA ILE A 46 13.27 -2.35 4.84
C ILE A 46 13.91 -2.55 6.22
N VAL A 47 14.60 -3.68 6.41
CA VAL A 47 15.31 -4.01 7.66
C VAL A 47 16.45 -3.02 7.92
N SER A 48 17.26 -2.72 6.90
CA SER A 48 18.40 -1.79 7.01
C SER A 48 17.93 -0.37 7.35
N LEU A 49 16.81 0.06 6.76
CA LEU A 49 16.15 1.32 7.07
C LEU A 49 15.33 1.27 8.36
N ARG A 50 15.33 0.16 9.13
CA ARG A 50 14.61 0.00 10.41
C ARG A 50 13.19 0.57 10.34
N LEU A 51 12.45 0.23 9.29
CA LEU A 51 11.09 0.71 9.09
C LEU A 51 10.10 -0.15 9.90
N LEU A 52 9.02 0.47 10.39
CA LEU A 52 7.95 -0.24 11.09
C LEU A 52 7.15 -1.10 10.10
N ALA A 53 6.68 -2.27 10.52
CA ALA A 53 5.91 -3.20 9.68
C ALA A 53 4.64 -2.59 9.05
N VAL A 54 4.11 -1.53 9.66
CA VAL A 54 2.95 -0.78 9.17
C VAL A 54 3.26 0.69 9.21
N ILE A 55 2.96 1.39 8.11
CA ILE A 55 2.96 2.84 8.05
C ILE A 55 1.53 3.37 8.17
N ILE A 56 1.38 4.49 8.87
CA ILE A 56 0.12 5.24 8.96
C ILE A 56 0.46 6.68 8.58
N THR A 57 -0.06 7.14 7.45
CA THR A 57 0.18 8.51 6.97
C THR A 57 -0.69 9.50 7.75
N ARG A 58 -0.37 10.80 7.62
CA ARG A 58 -1.16 11.89 8.22
C ARG A 58 -2.63 11.86 7.76
N GLU A 59 -2.86 11.48 6.52
CA GLU A 59 -4.17 11.33 5.87
C GLU A 59 -4.84 10.00 6.26
N ARG A 60 -4.29 9.28 7.26
CA ARG A 60 -4.79 8.01 7.78
C ARG A 60 -4.77 6.87 6.75
N THR A 61 -3.90 6.97 5.74
CA THR A 61 -3.64 5.84 4.85
C THR A 61 -2.80 4.83 5.62
N ARG A 62 -3.35 3.63 5.83
CA ARG A 62 -2.66 2.51 6.49
C ARG A 62 -2.19 1.49 5.46
N ALA A 63 -0.93 1.11 5.52
CA ALA A 63 -0.34 0.11 4.62
C ALA A 63 0.78 -0.68 5.29
N HIS A 64 1.03 -1.88 4.78
CA HIS A 64 2.24 -2.61 5.12
C HIS A 64 3.45 -1.90 4.54
N VAL A 65 4.58 -1.97 5.23
CA VAL A 65 5.79 -1.28 4.79
C VAL A 65 6.30 -1.84 3.47
N GLU A 66 6.11 -3.13 3.23
CA GLU A 66 6.49 -3.83 2.01
C GLU A 66 5.69 -3.31 0.81
N GLU A 67 4.37 -3.17 0.96
CA GLU A 67 3.50 -2.58 -0.06
C GLU A 67 3.91 -1.13 -0.38
N ALA A 68 4.10 -0.31 0.65
CA ALA A 68 4.51 1.07 0.47
C ALA A 68 5.91 1.18 -0.15
N MET A 69 6.83 0.28 0.21
CA MET A 69 8.18 0.22 -0.34
C MET A 69 8.14 -0.12 -1.83
N CYS A 70 7.31 -1.09 -2.24
CA CYS A 70 7.11 -1.40 -3.66
C CYS A 70 6.56 -0.18 -4.43
N VAL A 71 5.59 0.55 -3.88
CA VAL A 71 5.08 1.81 -4.48
C VAL A 71 6.20 2.85 -4.65
N LEU A 72 7.06 3.01 -3.64
CA LEU A 72 8.20 3.91 -3.70
C LEU A 72 9.19 3.48 -4.78
N LEU A 73 9.66 2.23 -4.73
CA LEU A 73 10.67 1.70 -5.64
C LEU A 73 10.22 1.70 -7.09
N GLU A 74 8.96 1.34 -7.37
CA GLU A 74 8.42 1.36 -8.73
C GLU A 74 8.44 2.77 -9.33
N ARG A 75 8.07 3.78 -8.52
CA ARG A 75 8.09 5.19 -8.95
C ARG A 75 9.50 5.75 -9.13
N LEU A 76 10.47 5.24 -8.38
CA LEU A 76 11.89 5.59 -8.55
C LEU A 76 12.50 4.86 -9.76
N ALA A 77 12.03 3.65 -10.07
CA ALA A 77 12.48 2.86 -11.20
C ALA A 77 11.97 3.40 -12.55
N PHE A 78 10.75 3.94 -12.59
CA PHE A 78 10.16 4.52 -13.79
C PHE A 78 9.09 5.58 -13.47
N PRO A 79 9.10 6.75 -14.17
CA PRO A 79 8.08 7.77 -14.00
C PRO A 79 6.73 7.33 -14.59
N CYS A 80 5.84 6.79 -13.76
CA CYS A 80 4.47 6.44 -14.12
C CYS A 80 3.43 7.30 -13.39
N ARG A 81 2.20 7.39 -13.94
CA ARG A 81 1.07 8.03 -13.27
C ARG A 81 0.45 7.08 -12.23
N TRP A 82 -0.03 7.62 -11.11
CA TRP A 82 -0.72 6.84 -10.07
C TRP A 82 -1.87 6.00 -10.62
N ARG A 83 -2.64 6.56 -11.56
CA ARG A 83 -3.74 5.85 -12.23
C ARG A 83 -3.33 4.51 -12.84
N MET A 84 -2.12 4.41 -13.41
CA MET A 84 -1.63 3.17 -14.03
C MET A 84 -1.37 2.08 -12.97
N LEU A 85 -1.04 2.50 -11.74
CA LEU A 85 -0.71 1.60 -10.63
C LEU A 85 -1.94 1.12 -9.85
N THR A 86 -3.08 1.79 -9.97
CA THR A 86 -4.32 1.46 -9.24
C THR A 86 -4.74 0.00 -9.40
N ARG A 87 -4.61 -0.56 -10.62
CA ARG A 87 -4.96 -1.95 -10.90
C ARG A 87 -4.07 -2.95 -10.16
N ARG A 88 -2.79 -2.63 -10.00
CA ARG A 88 -1.78 -3.46 -9.34
C ARG A 88 -1.93 -3.40 -7.82
N TYR A 89 -1.94 -2.21 -7.26
CA TYR A 89 -1.93 -2.03 -5.79
C TYR A 89 -3.31 -2.09 -5.15
N LYS A 90 -4.40 -2.02 -5.94
CA LYS A 90 -5.78 -1.96 -5.43
C LYS A 90 -5.99 -0.81 -4.42
N ARG A 91 -5.19 0.25 -4.55
CA ARG A 91 -5.26 1.48 -3.76
C ARG A 91 -5.73 2.64 -4.63
N SER A 92 -6.34 3.63 -4.00
CA SER A 92 -6.62 4.91 -4.66
C SER A 92 -5.34 5.63 -5.04
N GLU A 93 -5.42 6.52 -6.04
CA GLU A 93 -4.30 7.38 -6.44
C GLU A 93 -3.76 8.19 -5.25
N SER A 94 -4.67 8.73 -4.42
CA SER A 94 -4.32 9.44 -3.18
C SER A 94 -3.62 8.55 -2.17
N GLY A 95 -4.10 7.32 -1.96
CA GLY A 95 -3.48 6.37 -1.04
C GLY A 95 -2.04 6.04 -1.43
N MET A 96 -1.78 5.83 -2.71
CA MET A 96 -0.40 5.61 -3.22
C MET A 96 0.48 6.84 -3.06
N SER A 97 -0.03 8.03 -3.37
CA SER A 97 0.70 9.29 -3.15
C SER A 97 1.05 9.49 -1.67
N ASN A 98 0.12 9.22 -0.76
CA ASN A 98 0.35 9.33 0.68
C ASN A 98 1.43 8.36 1.15
N MET A 99 1.37 7.10 0.72
CA MET A 99 2.39 6.08 1.05
C MET A 99 3.77 6.49 0.53
N PHE A 100 3.86 6.92 -0.74
CA PHE A 100 5.09 7.38 -1.36
C PHE A 100 5.73 8.54 -0.59
N ASN A 101 4.97 9.60 -0.33
CA ASN A 101 5.48 10.78 0.37
C ASN A 101 5.87 10.47 1.81
N CYS A 102 5.11 9.60 2.49
CA CYS A 102 5.41 9.19 3.86
C CYS A 102 6.76 8.44 3.94
N LEU A 103 6.97 7.44 3.09
CA LEU A 103 8.25 6.72 3.07
C LEU A 103 9.41 7.59 2.61
N LEU A 104 9.22 8.40 1.57
CA LEU A 104 10.26 9.31 1.12
C LEU A 104 10.70 10.25 2.26
N ALA A 105 9.74 10.84 2.98
CA ALA A 105 10.05 11.68 4.14
C ALA A 105 10.73 10.91 5.28
N LEU A 106 10.41 9.63 5.50
CA LEU A 106 11.08 8.81 6.52
C LEU A 106 12.53 8.50 6.13
N ILE A 107 12.78 8.23 4.84
CA ILE A 107 14.12 7.92 4.32
C ILE A 107 15.00 9.17 4.28
N SER A 108 14.49 10.30 3.81
CA SER A 108 15.26 11.55 3.69
C SER A 108 15.64 12.19 5.03
N ARG A 109 15.14 11.68 6.16
CA ARG A 109 15.47 12.18 7.50
C ARG A 109 16.59 11.40 8.17
N ARG A 110 17.14 10.40 7.48
CA ARG A 110 18.26 9.59 7.96
C ARG A 110 19.54 10.01 7.27
#